data_AF-Q54TP8-F1
#
_entry.id   AF-Q54TP8-F1
#
_cell.length_a   1.000
_cell.length_b   1.000
_cell.length_c   1.000
_cell.angle_alpha   90.00
_cell.angle_beta   90.00
_cell.angle_gamma   90.00
#
_symmetry.space_group_name_H-M   'P 1'
#
loop_
_entity.id
_entity.type
_entity.pdbx_description
1 polymer ?
#
loop_
_entity_poly.entity_id
_entity_poly.type
_entity_poly.pdbx_seq_one_letter_code
_entity_poly.pdbx_strand_id
1 'polypeptide(L)'
;MGDDESDNNNNNNNNNNNNNNNNNNNNNNNNNNNNNNNNNNNNKNEILFWKVFRNIYIFKYIFSNFKYSEYSEYDELDSIDNIIRDYKNGIEIIKDKVKSNSSLSFGNTKSLKIIFENVKETEENQLFLTQFINNYCLNSNLVGDIFNCIIKSSNLMALTSFINIYKSNTRFKYQGVLMKMNLFIEFKLGELINFLKKFVKNRRYDIKLKLKKIEDYQFSDLELNENLFMLLKPLINWDTKNENIRESKYTINKRNVVLKYIHIFLTIGSTQVKKK
;
A
#
# COMPACT_ATOMS: atom_id res chain seq x y z
N MET A 1 17.78 52.80 -25.24
CA MET A 1 17.43 53.88 -24.29
C MET A 1 16.36 53.33 -23.38
N GLY A 2 16.62 53.34 -22.05
CA GLY A 2 15.74 52.90 -20.97
C GLY A 2 15.71 51.38 -20.85
N ASP A 3 16.41 50.73 -19.91
CA ASP A 3 16.29 50.81 -18.44
C ASP A 3 14.85 50.63 -17.98
N ASP A 4 14.57 49.51 -17.30
CA ASP A 4 13.87 49.51 -16.02
C ASP A 4 13.89 48.11 -15.38
N GLU A 5 14.64 48.06 -14.29
CA GLU A 5 14.67 47.04 -13.26
C GLU A 5 13.31 46.96 -12.55
N SER A 6 12.89 45.75 -12.17
CA SER A 6 11.92 45.61 -11.07
C SER A 6 12.29 44.41 -10.20
N ASP A 7 13.12 44.72 -9.21
CA ASP A 7 13.30 43.93 -8.00
C ASP A 7 11.96 43.79 -7.28
N ASN A 8 11.52 42.55 -7.04
CA ASN A 8 10.45 42.31 -6.07
C ASN A 8 10.91 41.32 -5.01
N ASN A 9 11.44 41.92 -3.97
CA ASN A 9 11.90 41.38 -2.71
C ASN A 9 10.66 41.09 -1.85
N ASN A 10 10.35 39.83 -1.54
CA ASN A 10 9.38 39.54 -0.48
C ASN A 10 9.91 38.51 0.51
N ASN A 11 10.50 39.10 1.54
CA ASN A 11 11.00 38.53 2.77
C ASN A 11 9.80 38.22 3.68
N ASN A 12 9.54 36.96 4.03
CA ASN A 12 8.71 36.70 5.21
C ASN A 12 9.30 35.61 6.11
N ASN A 13 9.72 36.14 7.24
CA ASN A 13 10.38 35.55 8.39
C ASN A 13 9.28 35.03 9.32
N ASN A 14 9.25 33.73 9.66
CA ASN A 14 8.59 33.34 10.90
C ASN A 14 9.36 32.24 11.65
N ASN A 15 9.90 32.74 12.76
CA ASN A 15 10.68 32.13 13.80
C ASN A 15 9.70 31.55 14.85
N ASN A 16 9.75 30.26 15.20
CA ASN A 16 9.52 29.89 16.60
C ASN A 16 10.16 28.56 17.02
N ASN A 17 11.23 28.77 17.77
CA ASN A 17 11.90 27.97 18.78
C ASN A 17 10.93 27.22 19.72
N ASN A 18 11.10 25.91 19.93
CA ASN A 18 10.97 25.38 21.29
C ASN A 18 11.84 24.15 21.56
N ASN A 19 12.74 24.41 22.48
CA ASN A 19 13.76 23.60 23.12
C ASN A 19 13.10 22.69 24.16
N ASN A 20 13.28 21.36 24.10
CA ASN A 20 13.28 20.61 25.35
C ASN A 20 14.25 19.43 25.34
N ASN A 21 15.24 19.63 26.21
CA ASN A 21 16.39 18.85 26.57
C ASN A 21 15.97 17.81 27.62
N ASN A 22 16.26 16.51 27.42
CA ASN A 22 16.42 15.61 28.56
C ASN A 22 17.34 14.41 28.27
N ASN A 23 18.63 14.72 28.31
CA ASN A 23 19.69 14.00 29.02
C ASN A 23 19.26 12.77 29.87
N ASN A 24 19.66 11.54 29.49
CA ASN A 24 20.23 10.57 30.45
C ASN A 24 20.91 9.36 29.77
N ASN A 25 22.20 9.18 30.05
CA ASN A 25 22.93 7.93 30.38
C ASN A 25 22.73 6.65 29.54
N ASN A 26 23.73 5.80 29.26
CA ASN A 26 25.18 5.77 29.47
C ASN A 26 25.65 4.47 28.76
N ASN A 27 26.67 4.58 27.91
CA ASN A 27 27.81 3.67 27.87
C ASN A 27 27.57 2.15 27.95
N ASN A 28 27.46 1.44 26.81
CA ASN A 28 28.36 0.30 26.57
C ASN A 28 28.42 -0.19 25.11
N ASN A 29 29.65 -0.52 24.72
CA ASN A 29 30.08 -1.41 23.64
C ASN A 29 30.29 -0.88 22.21
N ASN A 30 31.35 -0.08 22.15
CA ASN A 30 32.12 0.32 20.99
C ASN A 30 32.89 -0.88 20.37
N ASN A 31 32.26 -1.72 19.53
CA ASN A 31 33.02 -2.69 18.72
C ASN A 31 32.40 -3.14 17.38
N ASN A 32 31.64 -2.29 16.69
CA ASN A 32 31.12 -2.66 15.35
C ASN A 32 31.42 -1.66 14.23
N ASN A 33 32.44 -0.82 14.40
CA ASN A 33 32.67 0.31 13.49
C ASN A 33 33.44 -0.02 12.20
N ASN A 34 33.69 -1.31 11.88
CA ASN A 34 34.51 -1.66 10.71
C ASN A 34 33.74 -2.29 9.54
N ASN A 35 32.42 -2.48 9.64
CA ASN A 35 31.65 -3.08 8.53
C ASN A 35 30.85 -2.07 7.70
N ASN A 36 30.93 -0.76 8.01
CA ASN A 36 30.09 0.24 7.34
C ASN A 36 30.69 0.77 6.01
N ASN A 37 31.95 0.47 5.69
CA ASN A 37 32.60 1.05 4.51
C ASN A 37 32.25 0.31 3.20
N ASN A 38 31.80 -0.95 3.28
CA ASN A 38 31.51 -1.73 2.07
C ASN A 38 30.18 -1.37 1.42
N ASN A 39 29.24 -0.80 2.19
CA ASN A 39 27.91 -0.43 1.67
C ASN A 39 27.98 0.80 0.75
N ASN A 40 29.03 1.62 0.85
CA ASN A 40 29.14 2.87 0.10
C ASN A 40 29.55 2.65 -1.38
N ASN A 41 30.25 1.54 -1.70
CA ASN A 41 30.66 1.24 -3.07
C ASN A 41 29.50 0.70 -3.93
N ASN A 42 28.61 -0.12 -3.37
CA ASN A 42 27.45 -0.64 -4.11
C ASN A 42 26.53 0.48 -4.58
N ASN A 43 26.33 1.51 -3.74
CA ASN A 43 25.49 2.65 -4.07
C ASN A 43 26.08 3.48 -5.25
N LYS A 44 27.41 3.60 -5.36
CA LYS A 44 28.05 4.30 -6.49
C LYS A 44 27.81 3.59 -7.82
N ASN A 45 27.94 2.27 -7.84
CA ASN A 45 27.71 1.47 -9.05
C ASN A 45 26.24 1.52 -9.48
N GLU A 46 25.31 1.49 -8.52
CA GLU A 46 23.88 1.63 -8.81
C GLU A 46 23.55 3.01 -9.39
N ILE A 47 24.08 4.09 -8.81
CA ILE A 47 23.92 5.44 -9.33
C ILE A 47 24.48 5.54 -10.77
N LEU A 48 25.65 4.97 -11.04
CA LEU A 48 26.24 4.94 -12.38
C LEU A 48 25.39 4.13 -13.36
N PHE A 49 24.89 2.97 -12.94
CA PHE A 49 24.01 2.14 -13.75
C PHE A 49 22.77 2.90 -14.20
N TRP A 50 22.04 3.54 -13.27
CA TRP A 50 20.84 4.31 -13.62
C TRP A 50 21.16 5.56 -14.45
N LYS A 51 22.31 6.20 -14.24
CA LYS A 51 22.77 7.30 -15.11
C LYS A 51 22.99 6.84 -16.55
N VAL A 52 23.60 5.68 -16.74
CA VAL A 52 23.80 5.08 -18.08
C VAL A 52 22.46 4.66 -18.68
N PHE A 53 21.60 4.02 -17.88
CA PHE A 53 20.29 3.55 -18.31
C PHE A 53 19.36 4.69 -18.76
N ARG A 54 19.43 5.86 -18.12
CA ARG A 54 18.65 7.05 -18.48
C ARG A 54 19.27 7.88 -19.60
N ASN A 55 20.51 7.61 -20.02
CA ASN A 55 21.13 8.33 -21.12
C ASN A 55 20.50 7.91 -22.45
N ILE A 56 19.81 8.84 -23.13
CA ILE A 56 19.04 8.56 -24.36
C ILE A 56 19.88 7.85 -25.44
N TYR A 57 21.12 8.31 -25.68
CA TYR A 57 21.97 7.74 -26.73
C TYR A 57 22.43 6.33 -26.38
N ILE A 58 22.88 6.11 -25.14
CA ILE A 58 23.33 4.78 -24.71
C ILE A 58 22.15 3.82 -24.60
N PHE A 59 21.02 4.28 -24.06
CA PHE A 59 19.78 3.51 -23.99
C PHE A 59 19.36 3.05 -25.40
N LYS A 60 19.21 3.98 -26.33
CA LYS A 60 18.85 3.68 -27.72
C LYS A 60 19.84 2.70 -28.37
N TYR A 61 21.15 2.88 -28.14
CA TYR A 61 22.17 1.98 -28.69
C TYR A 61 22.12 0.58 -28.09
N ILE A 62 21.93 0.45 -26.77
CA ILE A 62 21.78 -0.85 -26.10
C ILE A 62 20.48 -1.52 -26.57
N PHE A 63 19.38 -0.79 -26.59
CA PHE A 63 18.04 -1.31 -26.86
C PHE A 63 17.66 -1.39 -28.34
N SER A 64 18.49 -0.87 -29.27
CA SER A 64 18.23 -0.97 -30.71
C SER A 64 18.14 -2.41 -31.22
N ASN A 65 18.73 -3.36 -30.49
CA ASN A 65 18.71 -4.78 -30.82
C ASN A 65 17.59 -5.56 -30.08
N PHE A 66 16.78 -4.87 -29.27
CA PHE A 66 15.72 -5.48 -28.48
C PHE A 66 14.35 -5.16 -29.10
N LYS A 67 13.32 -5.90 -28.67
CA LYS A 67 11.91 -5.67 -29.03
C LYS A 67 11.44 -4.22 -28.78
N TYR A 68 12.20 -3.46 -28.00
CA TYR A 68 11.92 -2.09 -27.58
C TYR A 68 12.71 -1.05 -28.37
N SER A 69 13.22 -1.39 -29.56
CA SER A 69 13.82 -0.41 -30.47
C SER A 69 12.89 0.75 -30.83
N GLU A 70 11.57 0.55 -30.69
CA GLU A 70 10.56 1.59 -30.88
C GLU A 70 10.55 2.64 -29.77
N TYR A 71 10.97 2.27 -28.55
CA TYR A 71 11.12 3.25 -27.47
C TYR A 71 12.36 4.09 -27.75
N SER A 72 12.14 5.37 -27.98
CA SER A 72 13.21 6.31 -28.27
C SER A 72 13.95 6.70 -26.98
N GLU A 73 13.26 6.67 -25.84
CA GLU A 73 13.75 7.19 -24.57
C GLU A 73 13.24 6.38 -23.36
N TYR A 74 14.04 6.33 -22.28
CA TYR A 74 13.64 5.71 -21.02
C TYR A 74 12.35 6.34 -20.47
N ASP A 75 12.12 7.62 -20.71
CA ASP A 75 10.94 8.35 -20.22
C ASP A 75 9.63 7.87 -20.85
N GLU A 76 9.67 7.35 -22.08
CA GLU A 76 8.53 6.74 -22.77
C GLU A 76 8.12 5.37 -22.20
N LEU A 77 8.98 4.75 -21.39
CA LEU A 77 8.66 3.51 -20.67
C LEU A 77 7.79 3.84 -19.45
N ASP A 78 6.51 4.13 -19.68
CA ASP A 78 5.57 4.62 -18.66
C ASP A 78 4.50 3.58 -18.27
N SER A 79 4.12 2.69 -19.20
CA SER A 79 3.10 1.68 -18.98
C SER A 79 3.59 0.58 -18.03
N ILE A 80 3.01 0.54 -16.83
CA ILE A 80 3.33 -0.47 -15.81
C ILE A 80 3.10 -1.90 -16.34
N ASP A 81 2.05 -2.09 -17.14
CA ASP A 81 1.75 -3.39 -17.75
C ASP A 81 2.86 -3.86 -18.68
N ASN A 82 3.34 -2.94 -19.53
CA ASN A 82 4.44 -3.23 -20.44
C ASN A 82 5.70 -3.52 -19.61
N ILE A 83 6.07 -2.64 -18.67
CA ILE A 83 7.26 -2.82 -17.83
C ILE A 83 7.29 -4.20 -17.15
N ILE A 84 6.21 -4.63 -16.51
CA ILE A 84 6.16 -5.93 -15.82
C ILE A 84 6.21 -7.11 -16.79
N ARG A 85 5.49 -7.02 -17.91
CA ARG A 85 5.44 -8.11 -18.91
C ARG A 85 6.78 -8.30 -19.59
N ASP A 86 7.46 -7.19 -19.84
CA ASP A 86 8.51 -7.10 -20.84
C ASP A 86 9.92 -7.09 -20.23
N TYR A 87 10.05 -6.77 -18.93
CA TYR A 87 11.32 -6.66 -18.22
C TYR A 87 11.34 -7.58 -16.98
N LYS A 88 12.31 -8.50 -16.92
CA LYS A 88 12.50 -9.39 -15.76
C LYS A 88 12.73 -8.61 -14.45
N ASN A 89 13.35 -7.44 -14.53
CA ASN A 89 13.57 -6.49 -13.45
C ASN A 89 12.52 -5.35 -13.43
N GLY A 90 11.33 -5.56 -13.99
CA GLY A 90 10.30 -4.53 -14.14
C GLY A 90 9.90 -3.85 -12.82
N ILE A 91 9.92 -4.58 -11.70
CA ILE A 91 9.66 -4.00 -10.37
C ILE A 91 10.70 -2.93 -10.00
N GLU A 92 11.98 -3.15 -10.31
CA GLU A 92 13.04 -2.19 -10.03
C GLU A 92 12.97 -0.97 -10.96
N ILE A 93 12.57 -1.17 -12.22
CA ILE A 93 12.27 -0.05 -13.14
C ILE A 93 11.13 0.83 -12.59
N ILE A 94 10.06 0.20 -12.09
CA ILE A 94 8.93 0.93 -11.50
C ILE A 94 9.36 1.67 -10.24
N LYS A 95 10.16 1.05 -9.36
CA LYS A 95 10.72 1.73 -8.17
C LYS A 95 11.55 2.95 -8.56
N ASP A 96 12.41 2.80 -9.56
CA ASP A 96 13.24 3.90 -10.04
C ASP A 96 12.38 5.06 -10.56
N LYS A 97 11.36 4.77 -11.39
CA LYS A 97 10.39 5.75 -11.89
C LYS A 97 9.63 6.47 -10.77
N VAL A 98 9.22 5.74 -9.73
CA VAL A 98 8.54 6.35 -8.56
C VAL A 98 9.50 7.26 -7.80
N LYS A 99 10.74 6.80 -7.59
CA LYS A 99 11.79 7.56 -6.88
C LYS A 99 12.17 8.83 -7.63
N SER A 100 12.19 8.82 -8.96
CA SER A 100 12.42 9.99 -9.81
C SER A 100 11.17 10.82 -10.07
N ASN A 101 10.00 10.41 -9.55
CA ASN A 101 8.70 11.04 -9.82
C ASN A 101 8.38 11.14 -11.33
N SER A 102 8.82 10.17 -12.12
CA SER A 102 8.55 10.08 -13.56
C SER A 102 7.11 9.63 -13.83
N SER A 103 6.58 9.89 -15.03
CA SER A 103 5.24 9.44 -15.40
C SER A 103 5.15 7.91 -15.43
N LEU A 104 4.05 7.38 -14.89
CA LEU A 104 3.65 5.99 -14.99
C LEU A 104 2.16 5.94 -15.33
N SER A 105 1.79 5.09 -16.28
CA SER A 105 0.41 4.85 -16.68
C SER A 105 -0.06 3.46 -16.26
N PHE A 106 -1.31 3.39 -15.80
CA PHE A 106 -1.96 2.13 -15.41
C PHE A 106 -2.76 1.60 -16.59
N GLY A 107 -2.44 0.40 -17.05
CA GLY A 107 -3.33 -0.37 -17.91
C GLY A 107 -4.28 -1.21 -17.06
N ASN A 108 -3.90 -2.45 -16.79
CA ASN A 108 -4.66 -3.44 -16.06
C ASN A 108 -4.32 -3.46 -14.57
N THR A 109 -5.32 -3.67 -13.73
CA THR A 109 -5.17 -3.85 -12.28
C THR A 109 -4.41 -5.13 -11.90
N LYS A 110 -4.25 -6.09 -12.83
CA LYS A 110 -3.39 -7.27 -12.64
C LYS A 110 -1.94 -6.92 -12.33
N SER A 111 -1.39 -5.90 -13.00
CA SER A 111 0.02 -5.50 -12.81
C SER A 111 0.25 -4.83 -11.46
N LEU A 112 -0.75 -4.08 -10.96
CA LEU A 112 -0.75 -3.56 -9.59
C LEU A 112 -0.64 -4.67 -8.55
N LYS A 113 -1.38 -5.77 -8.76
CA LYS A 113 -1.31 -6.93 -7.86
C LYS A 113 0.11 -7.50 -7.84
N ILE A 114 0.77 -7.63 -9.00
CA ILE A 114 2.15 -8.11 -9.09
C ILE A 114 3.12 -7.20 -8.33
N ILE A 115 2.96 -5.87 -8.44
CA ILE A 115 3.77 -4.92 -7.65
C ILE A 115 3.61 -5.21 -6.16
N PHE A 116 2.36 -5.24 -5.67
CA PHE A 116 2.13 -5.46 -4.25
C PHE A 116 2.54 -6.87 -3.77
N GLU A 117 2.53 -7.89 -4.62
CA GLU A 117 3.02 -9.24 -4.26
C GLU A 117 4.56 -9.31 -4.17
N ASN A 118 5.28 -8.49 -4.92
CA ASN A 118 6.76 -8.56 -4.99
C ASN A 118 7.47 -7.60 -4.02
N VAL A 119 6.74 -6.65 -3.42
CA VAL A 119 7.31 -5.67 -2.48
C VAL A 119 7.38 -6.28 -1.07
N LYS A 120 8.60 -6.56 -0.60
CA LYS A 120 8.89 -7.12 0.73
C LYS A 120 8.85 -6.06 1.83
N GLU A 121 8.72 -6.49 3.08
CA GLU A 121 8.76 -5.59 4.24
C GLU A 121 10.18 -5.08 4.52
N THR A 122 10.52 -3.91 3.97
CA THR A 122 11.76 -3.16 4.25
C THR A 122 11.44 -1.66 4.35
N GLU A 123 12.30 -0.88 5.01
CA GLU A 123 12.13 0.59 5.11
C GLU A 123 12.10 1.27 3.74
N GLU A 124 13.00 0.84 2.83
CA GLU A 124 13.03 1.32 1.45
C GLU A 124 11.72 1.06 0.70
N ASN A 125 11.18 -0.15 0.84
CA ASN A 125 9.91 -0.52 0.20
C ASN A 125 8.71 0.22 0.83
N GLN A 126 8.76 0.55 2.11
CA GLN A 126 7.76 1.39 2.76
C GLN A 126 7.74 2.81 2.17
N LEU A 127 8.93 3.39 1.92
CA LEU A 127 9.06 4.69 1.26
C LEU A 127 8.54 4.62 -0.17
N PHE A 128 8.95 3.61 -0.94
CA PHE A 128 8.46 3.36 -2.30
C PHE A 128 6.93 3.24 -2.34
N LEU A 129 6.31 2.41 -1.50
CA LEU A 129 4.86 2.23 -1.47
C LEU A 129 4.14 3.53 -1.11
N THR A 130 4.71 4.30 -0.20
CA THR A 130 4.14 5.58 0.22
C THR A 130 4.11 6.57 -0.94
N GLN A 131 5.24 6.72 -1.66
CA GLN A 131 5.34 7.57 -2.84
C GLN A 131 4.46 7.07 -3.99
N PHE A 132 4.49 5.76 -4.27
CA PHE A 132 3.71 5.14 -5.33
C PHE A 132 2.21 5.34 -5.14
N ILE A 133 1.71 5.14 -3.91
CA ILE A 133 0.29 5.32 -3.62
C ILE A 133 -0.09 6.81 -3.68
N ASN A 134 0.72 7.69 -3.10
CA ASN A 134 0.43 9.11 -3.05
C ASN A 134 0.41 9.75 -4.45
N ASN A 135 1.40 9.44 -5.28
CA ASN A 135 1.61 10.12 -6.55
C ASN A 135 0.70 9.57 -7.66
N TYR A 136 0.50 8.24 -7.69
CA TYR A 136 -0.16 7.58 -8.82
C TYR A 136 -1.51 6.97 -8.46
N CYS A 137 -1.66 6.40 -7.26
CA CYS A 137 -2.87 5.65 -6.93
C CYS A 137 -4.06 6.57 -6.57
N LEU A 138 -3.83 7.59 -5.75
CA LEU A 138 -4.92 8.41 -5.20
C LEU A 138 -5.56 9.40 -6.20
N ASN A 139 -4.84 9.79 -7.23
CA ASN A 139 -5.38 10.67 -8.27
C ASN A 139 -6.15 9.90 -9.36
N SER A 140 -6.15 8.58 -9.31
CA SER A 140 -6.80 7.73 -10.31
C SER A 140 -8.25 7.41 -9.92
N ASN A 141 -9.10 7.18 -10.92
CA ASN A 141 -10.42 6.56 -10.69
C ASN A 141 -10.31 5.10 -10.15
N LEU A 142 -9.09 4.58 -9.98
CA LEU A 142 -8.79 3.19 -9.63
C LEU A 142 -8.66 2.97 -8.12
N VAL A 143 -8.95 3.94 -7.24
CA VAL A 143 -8.81 3.76 -5.77
C VAL A 143 -9.57 2.51 -5.27
N GLY A 144 -10.70 2.15 -5.89
CA GLY A 144 -11.40 0.86 -5.73
C GLY A 144 -10.53 -0.35 -6.02
N ASP A 145 -9.98 -0.36 -7.21
CA ASP A 145 -9.23 -1.50 -7.72
C ASP A 145 -7.86 -1.65 -7.08
N ILE A 146 -7.17 -0.54 -6.82
CA ILE A 146 -5.90 -0.52 -6.08
C ILE A 146 -6.10 -1.14 -4.70
N PHE A 147 -7.12 -0.70 -3.96
CA PHE A 147 -7.44 -1.27 -2.66
C PHE A 147 -7.73 -2.78 -2.77
N ASN A 148 -8.54 -3.21 -3.75
CA ASN A 148 -8.79 -4.63 -4.00
C ASN A 148 -7.51 -5.41 -4.34
N CYS A 149 -6.57 -4.82 -5.07
CA CYS A 149 -5.29 -5.44 -5.41
C CYS A 149 -4.40 -5.60 -4.17
N ILE A 150 -4.33 -4.60 -3.29
CA ILE A 150 -3.62 -4.66 -2.01
C ILE A 150 -4.18 -5.78 -1.12
N ILE A 151 -5.51 -5.91 -1.05
CA ILE A 151 -6.14 -7.00 -0.29
C ILE A 151 -5.81 -8.37 -0.90
N LYS A 152 -5.88 -8.49 -2.23
CA LYS A 152 -5.58 -9.75 -2.93
C LYS A 152 -4.11 -10.16 -2.84
N SER A 153 -3.18 -9.21 -2.73
CA SER A 153 -1.75 -9.51 -2.55
C SER A 153 -1.40 -9.87 -1.11
N SER A 154 -2.31 -9.66 -0.15
CA SER A 154 -2.05 -9.85 1.28
C SER A 154 -0.82 -9.08 1.78
N ASN A 155 -0.51 -7.92 1.17
CA ASN A 155 0.63 -7.10 1.55
C ASN A 155 0.21 -6.08 2.64
N LEU A 156 0.57 -6.38 3.90
CA LEU A 156 0.22 -5.58 5.07
C LEU A 156 0.87 -4.18 5.05
N MET A 157 2.10 -4.06 4.54
CA MET A 157 2.80 -2.79 4.40
C MET A 157 2.09 -1.87 3.40
N ALA A 158 1.76 -2.38 2.21
CA ALA A 158 1.05 -1.62 1.17
C ALA A 158 -0.31 -1.12 1.68
N LEU A 159 -1.02 -1.96 2.42
CA LEU A 159 -2.27 -1.58 3.06
C LEU A 159 -2.08 -0.48 4.11
N THR A 160 -1.09 -0.61 4.98
CA THR A 160 -0.83 0.37 6.03
C THR A 160 -0.48 1.73 5.41
N SER A 161 0.39 1.75 4.39
CA SER A 161 0.68 2.95 3.61
C SER A 161 -0.58 3.53 2.97
N PHE A 162 -1.41 2.71 2.33
CA PHE A 162 -2.66 3.15 1.71
C PHE A 162 -3.60 3.83 2.71
N ILE A 163 -3.83 3.22 3.87
CA ILE A 163 -4.71 3.76 4.91
C ILE A 163 -4.16 5.08 5.46
N ASN A 164 -2.85 5.15 5.72
CA ASN A 164 -2.23 6.36 6.26
C ASN A 164 -2.37 7.55 5.31
N ILE A 165 -2.07 7.34 4.02
CA ILE A 165 -2.17 8.42 3.02
C ILE A 165 -3.64 8.81 2.79
N TYR A 166 -4.55 7.82 2.77
CA TYR A 166 -5.98 8.10 2.63
C TYR A 166 -6.52 8.94 3.80
N LYS A 167 -6.11 8.65 5.04
CA LYS A 167 -6.49 9.43 6.24
C LYS A 167 -5.95 10.85 6.21
N SER A 168 -4.73 11.06 5.72
CA SER A 168 -4.12 12.39 5.66
C SER A 168 -4.68 13.25 4.53
N ASN A 169 -5.20 12.65 3.45
CA ASN A 169 -5.66 13.39 2.29
C ASN A 169 -7.11 13.90 2.45
N THR A 170 -7.24 15.21 2.67
CA THR A 170 -8.52 15.90 2.90
C THR A 170 -9.52 15.77 1.75
N ARG A 171 -9.06 15.54 0.51
CA ARG A 171 -9.95 15.33 -0.64
C ARG A 171 -10.86 14.13 -0.43
N PHE A 172 -10.45 13.16 0.38
CA PHE A 172 -11.24 11.98 0.71
C PHE A 172 -12.11 12.13 1.96
N LYS A 173 -11.94 13.19 2.76
CA LYS A 173 -12.80 13.43 3.94
C LYS A 173 -14.28 13.54 3.56
N TYR A 174 -14.58 14.04 2.36
CA TYR A 174 -15.94 14.17 1.85
C TYR A 174 -16.49 12.90 1.17
N GLN A 175 -15.66 11.89 0.91
CA GLN A 175 -16.14 10.54 0.59
C GLN A 175 -16.52 9.78 1.87
N GLY A 176 -17.06 10.49 2.89
CA GLY A 176 -17.30 10.09 4.28
C GLY A 176 -18.19 8.85 4.50
N VAL A 177 -18.70 8.26 3.42
CA VAL A 177 -19.25 6.91 3.44
C VAL A 177 -18.15 5.90 3.77
N LEU A 178 -16.88 6.15 3.42
CA LEU A 178 -15.77 5.21 3.58
C LEU A 178 -15.50 4.67 4.99
N MET A 179 -15.91 5.37 6.07
CA MET A 179 -15.49 4.98 7.42
C MET A 179 -16.48 5.30 8.57
N LYS A 180 -17.78 4.97 8.48
CA LYS A 180 -18.59 4.70 9.70
C LYS A 180 -18.21 3.35 10.35
N MET A 181 -16.91 3.20 10.55
CA MET A 181 -16.20 1.96 10.82
C MET A 181 -15.82 1.78 12.28
N ASN A 182 -15.94 2.85 13.08
CA ASN A 182 -15.82 2.75 14.53
C ASN A 182 -16.86 1.80 15.15
N LEU A 183 -17.93 1.43 14.44
CA LEU A 183 -18.90 0.42 14.90
C LEU A 183 -18.25 -0.93 15.22
N PHE A 184 -17.28 -1.40 14.42
CA PHE A 184 -16.62 -2.69 14.69
C PHE A 184 -15.62 -2.66 15.83
N ILE A 185 -15.13 -1.48 16.20
CA ILE A 185 -14.28 -1.29 17.38
C ILE A 185 -15.10 -1.58 18.66
N GLU A 186 -16.43 -1.42 18.61
CA GLU A 186 -17.32 -1.63 19.75
C GLU A 186 -17.80 -3.08 19.88
N PHE A 187 -17.74 -3.90 18.83
CA PHE A 187 -18.25 -5.28 18.87
C PHE A 187 -17.33 -6.16 19.72
N LYS A 188 -17.88 -6.72 20.79
CA LYS A 188 -17.22 -7.85 21.49
C LYS A 188 -17.26 -9.08 20.57
N LEU A 189 -16.25 -9.96 20.66
CA LEU A 189 -16.23 -11.23 19.91
C LEU A 189 -17.56 -11.99 20.00
N GLY A 190 -18.11 -12.13 21.21
CA GLY A 190 -19.39 -12.78 21.43
C GLY A 190 -20.54 -12.16 20.61
N GLU A 191 -20.54 -10.85 20.42
CA GLU A 191 -21.53 -10.14 19.59
C GLU A 191 -21.29 -10.39 18.09
N LEU A 192 -20.03 -10.45 17.65
CA LEU A 192 -19.68 -10.81 16.28
C LEU A 192 -20.08 -12.26 15.96
N ILE A 193 -19.74 -13.22 16.82
CA ILE A 193 -20.17 -14.61 16.66
C ILE A 193 -21.69 -14.70 16.68
N ASN A 194 -22.38 -14.03 17.61
CA ASN A 194 -23.84 -14.06 17.68
C ASN A 194 -24.49 -13.43 16.44
N PHE A 195 -23.94 -12.32 15.95
CA PHE A 195 -24.31 -11.73 14.68
C PHE A 195 -24.16 -12.79 13.58
N LEU A 196 -22.98 -13.38 13.41
CA LEU A 196 -22.73 -14.41 12.40
C LEU A 196 -23.65 -15.64 12.53
N LYS A 197 -23.91 -16.13 13.75
CA LYS A 197 -24.86 -17.22 14.02
C LYS A 197 -26.27 -16.87 13.55
N LYS A 198 -26.76 -15.66 13.88
CA LYS A 198 -28.06 -15.16 13.40
C LYS A 198 -28.11 -15.13 11.86
N PHE A 199 -27.00 -14.79 11.19
CA PHE A 199 -26.93 -14.78 9.72
C PHE A 199 -26.85 -16.17 9.09
N VAL A 200 -26.06 -17.08 9.66
CA VAL A 200 -25.80 -18.41 9.08
C VAL A 200 -26.97 -19.37 9.27
N LYS A 201 -27.88 -19.10 10.21
CA LYS A 201 -29.13 -19.85 10.36
C LYS A 201 -29.89 -19.99 9.03
N ASN A 202 -29.70 -19.05 8.09
CA ASN A 202 -30.48 -18.98 6.86
C ASN A 202 -29.80 -19.41 5.55
N ARG A 203 -28.48 -19.67 5.43
CA ARG A 203 -27.87 -20.22 4.17
C ARG A 203 -26.47 -20.83 4.34
N ARG A 204 -26.18 -21.75 3.39
CA ARG A 204 -24.87 -22.19 2.86
C ARG A 204 -23.92 -22.92 3.84
N TYR A 205 -23.72 -24.21 3.60
CA TYR A 205 -22.93 -25.16 4.42
C TYR A 205 -21.46 -24.75 4.58
N ASP A 206 -20.87 -24.13 3.57
CA ASP A 206 -19.50 -23.63 3.58
C ASP A 206 -19.27 -22.59 4.68
N ILE A 207 -20.26 -21.74 4.97
CA ILE A 207 -20.14 -20.71 6.02
C ILE A 207 -20.25 -21.35 7.41
N LYS A 208 -21.09 -22.37 7.59
CA LYS A 208 -21.17 -23.14 8.84
C LYS A 208 -19.84 -23.79 9.16
N LEU A 209 -19.19 -24.42 8.17
CA LEU A 209 -17.88 -25.04 8.35
C LEU A 209 -16.81 -24.02 8.73
N LYS A 210 -16.85 -22.84 8.10
CA LYS A 210 -15.98 -21.70 8.40
C LYS A 210 -16.19 -21.14 9.80
N LEU A 211 -17.44 -21.03 10.25
CA LEU A 211 -17.78 -20.60 11.62
C LEU A 211 -17.33 -21.62 12.66
N LYS A 212 -17.56 -22.91 12.40
CA LYS A 212 -17.08 -23.96 13.30
C LYS A 212 -15.56 -23.88 13.47
N LYS A 213 -14.82 -23.66 12.38
CA LYS A 213 -13.37 -23.42 12.46
C LYS A 213 -13.03 -22.21 13.34
N ILE A 214 -13.79 -21.12 13.26
CA ILE A 214 -13.61 -19.93 14.12
C ILE A 214 -13.88 -20.27 15.59
N GLU A 215 -14.93 -21.04 15.87
CA GLU A 215 -15.24 -21.50 17.23
C GLU A 215 -14.21 -22.49 17.78
N ASP A 216 -13.65 -23.34 16.91
CA ASP A 216 -12.60 -24.30 17.24
C ASP A 216 -11.27 -23.58 17.55
N TYR A 217 -11.05 -22.38 16.99
CA TYR A 217 -9.93 -21.55 17.41
C TYR A 217 -10.22 -20.98 18.80
N GLN A 218 -9.47 -21.46 19.80
CA GLN A 218 -9.43 -20.88 21.14
C GLN A 218 -8.61 -19.58 21.12
N PHE A 219 -9.15 -18.53 20.48
CA PHE A 219 -8.62 -17.20 20.70
C PHE A 219 -9.16 -16.68 22.03
N SER A 220 -8.30 -16.11 22.88
CA SER A 220 -8.81 -15.20 23.91
C SER A 220 -9.53 -14.02 23.26
N ASP A 221 -10.46 -13.35 23.95
CA ASP A 221 -11.07 -12.10 23.44
C ASP A 221 -10.00 -11.08 23.05
N LEU A 222 -8.87 -11.07 23.74
CA LEU A 222 -7.72 -10.21 23.43
C LEU A 222 -7.01 -10.64 22.15
N GLU A 223 -6.61 -11.91 22.02
CA GLU A 223 -5.94 -12.40 20.80
C GLU A 223 -6.86 -12.33 19.59
N LEU A 224 -8.16 -12.58 19.78
CA LEU A 224 -9.09 -12.39 18.70
C LEU A 224 -9.22 -10.91 18.39
N ASN A 225 -9.41 -10.01 19.35
CA ASN A 225 -9.48 -8.59 19.04
C ASN A 225 -8.19 -8.11 18.38
N GLU A 226 -7.01 -8.54 18.80
CA GLU A 226 -5.75 -8.16 18.15
C GLU A 226 -5.61 -8.76 16.76
N ASN A 227 -5.90 -10.06 16.58
CA ASN A 227 -5.81 -10.73 15.27
C ASN A 227 -6.92 -10.26 14.33
N LEU A 228 -8.16 -10.24 14.78
CA LEU A 228 -9.33 -9.72 14.09
C LEU A 228 -9.16 -8.22 13.79
N PHE A 229 -8.60 -7.40 14.68
CA PHE A 229 -8.29 -6.01 14.37
C PHE A 229 -7.16 -5.91 13.35
N MET A 230 -6.08 -6.69 13.45
CA MET A 230 -5.06 -6.77 12.39
C MET A 230 -5.62 -7.27 11.05
N LEU A 231 -6.60 -8.18 11.08
CA LEU A 231 -7.22 -8.84 9.91
C LEU A 231 -8.39 -8.05 9.30
N LEU A 232 -9.14 -7.28 10.12
CA LEU A 232 -10.29 -6.47 9.71
C LEU A 232 -9.92 -5.01 9.44
N LYS A 233 -8.86 -4.45 10.06
CA LYS A 233 -8.30 -3.12 9.75
C LYS A 233 -8.11 -2.88 8.24
N PRO A 234 -7.73 -3.87 7.42
CA PRO A 234 -7.81 -3.76 5.97
C PRO A 234 -9.23 -3.52 5.45
N LEU A 235 -10.17 -4.38 5.82
CA LEU A 235 -11.44 -4.58 5.14
C LEU A 235 -12.57 -3.67 5.60
N ILE A 236 -12.36 -3.04 6.75
CA ILE A 236 -13.03 -1.84 7.22
C ILE A 236 -13.11 -0.75 6.09
N ASN A 237 -12.40 -0.88 4.97
CA ASN A 237 -12.50 0.04 3.84
C ASN A 237 -13.26 -0.50 2.60
N TRP A 238 -13.76 -1.74 2.63
CA TRP A 238 -14.41 -2.37 1.46
C TRP A 238 -15.92 -2.07 1.35
N ASP A 239 -16.63 -2.03 2.47
CA ASP A 239 -18.10 -2.00 2.51
C ASP A 239 -18.71 -0.69 1.97
N THR A 240 -17.88 0.31 1.87
CA THR A 240 -18.30 1.69 1.70
C THR A 240 -18.30 2.18 0.27
N LYS A 241 -17.96 1.29 -0.67
CA LYS A 241 -18.00 1.58 -2.11
C LYS A 241 -19.35 1.29 -2.79
N ASN A 242 -20.37 0.78 -2.09
CA ASN A 242 -21.62 0.35 -2.76
C ASN A 242 -22.93 1.00 -2.23
N GLU A 243 -22.89 2.10 -1.48
CA GLU A 243 -24.09 2.67 -0.85
C GLU A 243 -25.00 3.51 -1.77
N ASN A 244 -24.65 3.74 -3.04
CA ASN A 244 -25.55 4.41 -3.98
C ASN A 244 -26.59 3.48 -4.66
N ILE A 245 -26.80 2.25 -4.18
CA ILE A 245 -27.82 1.35 -4.73
C ILE A 245 -28.99 1.24 -3.74
N ARG A 246 -30.08 1.93 -4.11
CA ARG A 246 -31.43 2.02 -3.50
C ARG A 246 -31.78 0.90 -2.49
N GLU A 247 -32.34 1.34 -1.36
CA GLU A 247 -32.49 0.70 -0.05
C GLU A 247 -33.02 -0.76 0.02
N SER A 248 -33.57 -1.33 -1.05
CA SER A 248 -34.09 -2.72 -1.03
C SER A 248 -33.05 -3.81 -1.36
N LYS A 249 -31.83 -3.46 -1.85
CA LYS A 249 -30.71 -4.42 -2.05
C LYS A 249 -29.74 -4.51 -0.86
N TYR A 250 -29.89 -3.68 0.17
CA TYR A 250 -28.91 -3.47 1.26
C TYR A 250 -28.56 -4.70 2.08
N THR A 251 -29.53 -5.57 2.36
CA THR A 251 -29.31 -6.78 3.19
C THR A 251 -28.38 -7.79 2.51
N ILE A 252 -28.32 -7.77 1.17
CA ILE A 252 -27.42 -8.63 0.38
C ILE A 252 -25.99 -8.09 0.40
N ASN A 253 -25.81 -6.76 0.50
CA ASN A 253 -24.48 -6.13 0.47
C ASN A 253 -23.73 -6.34 1.79
N LYS A 254 -24.31 -5.93 2.94
CA LYS A 254 -23.72 -6.20 4.27
C LYS A 254 -23.31 -7.67 4.41
N ARG A 255 -24.18 -8.56 3.94
CA ARG A 255 -23.96 -10.00 3.90
C ARG A 255 -22.73 -10.41 3.09
N ASN A 256 -22.57 -9.92 1.86
CA ASN A 256 -21.41 -10.26 1.02
C ASN A 256 -20.10 -9.74 1.60
N VAL A 257 -20.17 -8.63 2.34
CA VAL A 257 -19.01 -7.99 2.98
C VAL A 257 -18.58 -8.80 4.17
N VAL A 258 -19.51 -9.14 5.07
CA VAL A 258 -19.32 -10.09 6.18
C VAL A 258 -18.72 -11.40 5.69
N LEU A 259 -19.20 -11.98 4.59
CA LEU A 259 -18.64 -13.22 4.05
C LEU A 259 -17.24 -13.08 3.45
N LYS A 260 -16.93 -11.93 2.84
CA LYS A 260 -15.56 -11.61 2.40
C LYS A 260 -14.63 -11.39 3.59
N TYR A 261 -15.08 -10.72 4.65
CA TYR A 261 -14.35 -10.59 5.92
C TYR A 261 -13.98 -11.95 6.49
N ILE A 262 -14.96 -12.86 6.61
CA ILE A 262 -14.72 -14.23 7.09
C ILE A 262 -13.74 -14.97 6.17
N HIS A 263 -13.90 -14.85 4.85
CA HIS A 263 -13.01 -15.53 3.91
C HIS A 263 -11.56 -15.07 4.08
N ILE A 264 -11.33 -13.77 4.23
CA ILE A 264 -9.99 -13.19 4.38
C ILE A 264 -9.39 -13.51 5.75
N PHE A 265 -10.18 -13.40 6.82
CA PHE A 265 -9.80 -13.87 8.16
C PHE A 265 -9.28 -15.32 8.10
N LEU A 266 -9.99 -16.20 7.39
CA LEU A 266 -9.59 -17.59 7.25
C LEU A 266 -8.38 -17.79 6.34
N THR A 267 -8.25 -17.02 5.25
CA THR A 267 -7.09 -17.12 4.35
C THR A 267 -5.82 -16.68 5.06
N ILE A 268 -5.83 -15.53 5.76
CA ILE A 268 -4.65 -15.00 6.44
C ILE A 268 -4.38 -15.71 7.78
N GLY A 269 -5.42 -16.04 8.55
CA GLY A 269 -5.25 -16.84 9.77
C GLY A 269 -4.60 -18.19 9.48
N SER A 270 -4.95 -18.82 8.35
CA SER A 270 -4.34 -20.10 7.95
C SER A 270 -2.86 -20.02 7.55
N THR A 271 -2.38 -18.87 7.07
CA THR A 271 -0.96 -18.69 6.70
C THR A 271 -0.08 -18.41 7.90
N GLN A 272 -0.60 -17.73 8.93
CA GLN A 272 0.12 -17.45 10.17
C GLN A 272 0.23 -18.69 11.08
N VAL A 273 -0.82 -19.51 11.17
CA VAL A 273 -0.79 -20.75 11.98
C VAL A 273 0.20 -21.78 11.42
N LYS A 274 0.50 -21.77 10.12
CA LYS A 274 1.54 -22.66 9.54
C LYS A 274 2.98 -22.23 9.85
N LYS A 275 3.19 -21.04 10.42
CA LYS A 275 4.52 -20.52 10.76
C LYS A 275 4.90 -20.72 12.23
N LYS A 276 3.97 -21.17 13.06
CA LYS A 276 4.24 -21.63 14.44
C LYS A 276 4.24 -23.15 14.45
#